data_AF-A0A7G6YTF9-F1
#
_entry.id   AF-A0A7G6YTF9-F1
#
_cell.length_a   1.000
_cell.length_b   1.000
_cell.length_c   1.000
_cell.angle_alpha   90.00
_cell.angle_beta   90.00
_cell.angle_gamma   90.00
#
_symmetry.space_group_name_H-M   'P 1'
#
loop_
_entity.id
_entity.type
_entity.pdbx_description
1 polymer ?
#
loop_
_entity_poly.entity_id
_entity_poly.type
_entity_poly.pdbx_seq_one_letter_code
_entity_poly.pdbx_strand_id
1 'polypeptide(L)'
;MLLYQRSVGGWPKAVGDVKVKYDHPLTAAQKASILDDKGRNDPTIDNNATTREIRYLVEAAKRTGNLAYRRAAEDGIRYLLKMQYANGGFPQYYPDHSNYRHQITYNDNAMIQAMQVLRDLAEQRGDYTLLDQGLVEPARKAVARGIDCILKTQYVQHGQLTAWAAQYDEKTLQPAKARAFELASLSGDETVAIVKFLMDIKNPSPEIKKSIKAAVAWLNKVKLEGYAIRDVTDPKQPSGRDRLIVPEAGSTIWARFYDLDTNRPIYVGRDSQVHYSLAEIENERRVGYGYAGTWPAKLLNREYPKWEKQWAN
;
A
#
# COMPACT_ATOMS: atom_id res chain seq x y z
N MET A 1 19.60 3.42 -9.69
CA MET A 1 18.31 4.16 -9.60
C MET A 1 18.14 5.21 -10.69
N LEU A 2 19.07 6.17 -10.86
CA LEU A 2 18.94 7.25 -11.87
C LEU A 2 18.63 6.77 -13.31
N LEU A 3 19.31 5.72 -13.78
CA LEU A 3 19.09 5.19 -15.13
C LEU A 3 17.64 4.71 -15.33
N TYR A 4 17.07 4.06 -14.31
CA TYR A 4 15.71 3.49 -14.36
C TYR A 4 14.58 4.52 -14.26
N GLN A 5 14.86 5.76 -13.86
CA GLN A 5 13.81 6.78 -13.75
C GLN A 5 13.27 7.08 -15.14
N ARG A 6 11.95 6.99 -15.35
CA ARG A 6 11.34 7.34 -16.63
C ARG A 6 11.24 8.85 -16.79
N SER A 7 11.05 9.32 -18.01
CA SER A 7 10.93 10.76 -18.32
C SER A 7 9.78 11.45 -17.58
N VAL A 8 8.77 10.70 -17.15
CA VAL A 8 7.65 11.22 -16.36
C VAL A 8 7.99 11.43 -14.87
N GLY A 9 9.18 11.00 -14.43
CA GLY A 9 9.72 11.17 -13.08
C GLY A 9 9.61 9.93 -12.17
N GLY A 10 8.71 8.99 -12.46
CA GLY A 10 8.55 7.76 -11.68
C GLY A 10 9.48 6.62 -12.06
N TRP A 11 9.44 5.52 -11.30
CA TRP A 11 10.20 4.30 -11.56
C TRP A 11 9.29 3.10 -11.84
N PRO A 12 9.70 2.21 -12.75
CA PRO A 12 9.03 0.92 -12.91
C PRO A 12 9.42 -0.03 -11.78
N LYS A 13 8.54 -0.97 -11.46
CA LYS A 13 8.87 -2.09 -10.54
C LYS A 13 9.65 -3.21 -11.23
N ALA A 14 9.53 -3.33 -12.55
CA ALA A 14 10.14 -4.36 -13.38
C ALA A 14 10.48 -3.80 -14.77
N VAL A 15 11.52 -4.33 -15.42
CA VAL A 15 11.82 -4.09 -16.84
C VAL A 15 11.61 -5.41 -17.58
N GLY A 16 10.67 -5.42 -18.52
CA GLY A 16 10.07 -6.67 -18.99
C GLY A 16 9.45 -7.44 -17.82
N ASP A 17 9.75 -8.72 -17.70
CA ASP A 17 9.29 -9.58 -16.59
C ASP A 17 10.28 -9.65 -15.42
N VAL A 18 11.37 -8.86 -15.46
CA VAL A 18 12.43 -8.90 -14.44
C VAL A 18 12.25 -7.76 -13.45
N LYS A 19 12.02 -8.11 -12.18
CA LYS A 19 11.94 -7.14 -11.08
C LYS A 19 13.22 -6.30 -11.00
N VAL A 20 13.05 -4.98 -10.87
CA VAL A 20 14.18 -4.06 -10.71
C VAL A 20 14.88 -4.32 -9.38
N LYS A 21 16.17 -4.61 -9.46
CA LYS A 21 17.10 -4.74 -8.34
C LYS A 21 18.29 -3.79 -8.53
N TYR A 22 18.86 -3.34 -7.41
CA TYR A 22 19.99 -2.40 -7.39
C TYR A 22 21.24 -3.02 -6.71
N ASP A 23 21.25 -4.34 -6.56
CA ASP A 23 22.26 -5.12 -5.83
C ASP A 23 23.44 -5.59 -6.70
N HIS A 24 23.42 -5.30 -8.00
CA HIS A 24 24.48 -5.66 -8.94
C HIS A 24 24.70 -4.57 -10.00
N PRO A 25 25.91 -4.46 -10.56
CA PRO A 25 26.19 -3.54 -11.65
C PRO A 25 25.46 -3.96 -12.94
N LEU A 26 25.02 -2.96 -13.72
CA LEU A 26 24.42 -3.18 -15.03
C LEU A 26 25.49 -3.35 -16.10
N THR A 27 25.28 -4.31 -17.01
CA THR A 27 26.08 -4.43 -18.24
C THR A 27 25.84 -3.25 -19.19
N ALA A 28 26.72 -3.04 -20.16
CA ALA A 28 26.55 -1.98 -21.17
C ALA A 28 25.23 -2.14 -21.94
N ALA A 29 24.88 -3.37 -22.34
CA ALA A 29 23.63 -3.67 -23.04
C ALA A 29 22.39 -3.38 -22.17
N GLN A 30 22.42 -3.74 -20.89
CA GLN A 30 21.33 -3.40 -19.96
C GLN A 30 21.17 -1.90 -19.80
N LYS A 31 22.27 -1.15 -19.66
CA LYS A 31 22.23 0.32 -19.58
C LYS A 31 21.59 0.93 -20.82
N ALA A 32 22.01 0.49 -22.02
CA ALA A 32 21.43 0.98 -23.28
C ALA A 32 19.93 0.70 -23.35
N SER A 33 19.51 -0.54 -23.08
CA SER A 33 18.08 -0.90 -23.07
C SER A 33 17.25 -0.10 -22.06
N ILE A 34 17.77 0.15 -20.85
CA ILE A 34 17.08 0.97 -19.84
C ILE A 34 16.95 2.44 -20.28
N LEU A 35 17.93 2.95 -21.03
CA LEU A 35 17.89 4.30 -21.60
C LEU A 35 16.86 4.40 -22.73
N ASP A 36 16.74 3.39 -23.58
CA ASP A 36 15.71 3.33 -24.62
C ASP A 36 14.29 3.29 -24.02
N ASP A 37 14.15 2.70 -22.83
CA ASP A 37 12.89 2.64 -22.09
C ASP A 37 12.47 3.97 -21.43
N LYS A 38 13.25 5.07 -21.53
CA LYS A 38 12.97 6.33 -20.80
C LYS A 38 11.55 6.86 -21.01
N GLY A 39 10.99 6.69 -22.21
CA GLY A 39 9.64 7.16 -22.56
C GLY A 39 8.48 6.25 -22.16
N ARG A 40 8.74 5.09 -21.52
CA ARG A 40 7.67 4.13 -21.18
C ARG A 40 6.70 4.68 -20.12
N ASN A 41 5.46 4.21 -20.21
CA ASN A 41 4.37 4.53 -19.30
C ASN A 41 4.24 3.55 -18.11
N ASP A 42 5.27 2.75 -17.87
CA ASP A 42 5.34 1.71 -16.84
C ASP A 42 5.73 2.16 -15.41
N PRO A 43 5.95 3.45 -15.07
CA PRO A 43 6.11 3.85 -13.68
C PRO A 43 4.92 3.53 -12.79
N THR A 44 5.23 3.21 -11.55
CA THR A 44 4.25 2.73 -10.58
C THR A 44 4.67 3.04 -9.16
N ILE A 45 3.69 3.04 -8.26
CA ILE A 45 3.89 3.03 -6.81
C ILE A 45 3.70 1.64 -6.19
N ASP A 46 3.40 0.64 -7.02
CA ASP A 46 3.28 -0.77 -6.64
C ASP A 46 4.63 -1.35 -6.16
N ASN A 47 4.59 -2.28 -5.21
CA ASN A 47 5.78 -2.98 -4.70
C ASN A 47 6.89 -2.03 -4.21
N ASN A 48 6.52 -0.87 -3.66
CA ASN A 48 7.39 0.22 -3.21
C ASN A 48 8.17 0.95 -4.32
N ALA A 49 7.88 0.69 -5.60
CA ALA A 49 8.50 1.44 -6.69
C ALA A 49 8.17 2.94 -6.56
N THR A 50 9.04 3.77 -7.11
CA THR A 50 9.05 5.22 -6.99
C THR A 50 9.34 5.72 -5.57
N THR A 51 8.59 5.29 -4.56
CA THR A 51 8.73 5.80 -3.18
C THR A 51 10.03 5.31 -2.50
N ARG A 52 10.47 4.08 -2.77
CA ARG A 52 11.76 3.57 -2.31
C ARG A 52 12.92 4.36 -2.93
N GLU A 53 12.85 4.60 -4.23
CA GLU A 53 13.90 5.30 -4.97
C GLU A 53 13.98 6.77 -4.52
N ILE A 54 12.85 7.46 -4.32
CA ILE A 54 12.85 8.82 -3.77
C ILE A 54 13.56 8.85 -2.42
N ARG A 55 13.13 8.02 -1.45
CA ARG A 55 13.73 8.02 -0.11
C ARG A 55 15.24 7.77 -0.14
N TYR A 56 15.67 6.78 -0.91
CA TYR A 56 17.09 6.48 -1.05
C TYR A 56 17.87 7.64 -1.68
N LEU A 57 17.31 8.28 -2.72
CA LEU A 57 17.98 9.38 -3.42
C LEU A 57 18.05 10.65 -2.58
N VAL A 58 17.06 10.91 -1.72
CA VAL A 58 17.11 12.02 -0.74
C VAL A 58 18.26 11.80 0.25
N GLU A 59 18.36 10.62 0.87
CA GLU A 59 19.45 10.27 1.79
C GLU A 59 20.81 10.30 1.08
N ALA A 60 20.90 9.74 -0.13
CA ALA A 60 22.12 9.72 -0.91
C ALA A 60 22.57 11.14 -1.30
N ALA A 61 21.63 12.04 -1.62
CA ALA A 61 21.93 13.44 -1.90
C ALA A 61 22.51 14.14 -0.66
N LYS A 62 21.95 13.91 0.54
CA LYS A 62 22.50 14.42 1.79
C LYS A 62 23.93 13.96 2.01
N ARG A 63 24.17 12.65 1.88
CA ARG A 63 25.48 12.03 2.15
C ARG A 63 26.56 12.44 1.18
N THR A 64 26.22 12.67 -0.09
CA THR A 64 27.21 12.84 -1.17
C THR A 64 27.28 14.26 -1.74
N GLY A 65 26.29 15.11 -1.47
CA GLY A 65 26.15 16.41 -2.13
C GLY A 65 25.82 16.33 -3.63
N ASN A 66 25.56 15.14 -4.18
CA ASN A 66 25.35 14.96 -5.61
C ASN A 66 23.99 15.53 -6.05
N LEU A 67 24.03 16.61 -6.83
CA LEU A 67 22.84 17.31 -7.33
C LEU A 67 21.96 16.44 -8.23
N ALA A 68 22.51 15.45 -8.93
CA ALA A 68 21.72 14.55 -9.76
C ALA A 68 20.79 13.66 -8.91
N TYR A 69 21.22 13.25 -7.72
CA TYR A 69 20.36 12.47 -6.80
C TYR A 69 19.23 13.31 -6.26
N ARG A 70 19.53 14.56 -5.86
CA ARG A 70 18.51 15.53 -5.44
C ARG A 70 17.48 15.77 -6.54
N ARG A 71 17.92 16.11 -7.76
CA ARG A 71 17.03 16.37 -8.90
C ARG A 71 16.14 15.17 -9.21
N ALA A 72 16.70 13.97 -9.23
CA ALA A 72 15.93 12.76 -9.48
C ALA A 72 14.88 12.51 -8.39
N ALA A 73 15.20 12.73 -7.10
CA ALA A 73 14.22 12.65 -6.02
C ALA A 73 13.09 13.67 -6.20
N GLU A 74 13.42 14.92 -6.54
CA GLU A 74 12.44 15.98 -6.81
C GLU A 74 11.54 15.62 -8.01
N ASP A 75 12.09 15.04 -9.08
CA ASP A 75 11.31 14.58 -10.24
C ASP A 75 10.38 13.42 -9.87
N GLY A 76 10.81 12.53 -8.98
CA GLY A 76 9.94 11.52 -8.37
C GLY A 76 8.78 12.12 -7.58
N ILE A 77 9.03 13.18 -6.82
CA ILE A 77 7.97 13.90 -6.09
C ILE A 77 7.02 14.59 -7.06
N ARG A 78 7.53 15.23 -8.13
CA ARG A 78 6.69 15.83 -9.17
C ARG A 78 5.81 14.77 -9.86
N TYR A 79 6.33 13.57 -10.05
CA TYR A 79 5.55 12.42 -10.52
C TYR A 79 4.41 12.06 -9.55
N LEU A 80 4.68 11.94 -8.25
CA LEU A 80 3.64 11.67 -7.23
C LEU A 80 2.56 12.77 -7.22
N LEU A 81 2.96 14.03 -7.34
CA LEU A 81 2.02 15.15 -7.41
C LEU A 81 1.16 15.11 -8.68
N LYS A 82 1.75 14.73 -9.82
CA LYS A 82 1.08 14.66 -11.12
C LYS A 82 0.09 13.50 -11.23
N MET A 83 0.37 12.37 -10.60
CA MET A 83 -0.50 11.20 -10.67
C MET A 83 -1.73 11.28 -9.75
N GLN A 84 -1.72 12.16 -8.74
CA GLN A 84 -2.82 12.26 -7.79
C GLN A 84 -4.09 12.79 -8.47
N TYR A 85 -5.19 12.08 -8.29
CA TYR A 85 -6.50 12.50 -8.78
C TYR A 85 -7.02 13.74 -8.06
N ALA A 86 -7.99 14.42 -8.68
CA ALA A 86 -8.64 15.60 -8.11
C ALA A 86 -9.33 15.32 -6.76
N ASN A 87 -9.86 14.11 -6.58
CA ASN A 87 -10.45 13.63 -5.32
C ASN A 87 -9.41 13.21 -4.26
N GLY A 88 -8.11 13.30 -4.57
CA GLY A 88 -7.02 12.99 -3.65
C GLY A 88 -6.48 11.57 -3.70
N GLY A 89 -7.13 10.64 -4.42
CA GLY A 89 -6.68 9.27 -4.57
C GLY A 89 -5.45 9.14 -5.49
N PHE A 90 -4.75 8.01 -5.38
CA PHE A 90 -3.57 7.69 -6.19
C PHE A 90 -3.80 6.42 -7.01
N PRO A 91 -3.61 6.44 -8.34
CA PRO A 91 -3.62 5.22 -9.14
C PRO A 91 -2.42 4.33 -8.83
N GLN A 92 -2.46 3.07 -9.23
CA GLN A 92 -1.32 2.16 -9.09
C GLN A 92 -0.19 2.53 -10.06
N TYR A 93 -0.53 2.92 -11.30
CA TYR A 93 0.41 3.33 -12.35
C TYR A 93 0.06 4.73 -12.86
N TYR A 94 1.06 5.42 -13.41
CA TYR A 94 0.83 6.65 -14.15
C TYR A 94 1.93 6.83 -15.21
N PRO A 95 1.59 7.21 -16.47
CA PRO A 95 0.26 7.58 -16.98
C PRO A 95 -0.59 6.41 -17.48
N ASP A 96 -0.18 5.15 -17.25
CA ASP A 96 -1.00 3.99 -17.64
C ASP A 96 -2.21 3.80 -16.71
N HIS A 97 -3.41 3.92 -17.28
CA HIS A 97 -4.69 3.77 -16.59
C HIS A 97 -5.45 2.50 -17.00
N SER A 98 -4.79 1.55 -17.67
CA SER A 98 -5.43 0.31 -18.13
C SER A 98 -5.83 -0.62 -16.97
N ASN A 99 -6.89 -1.41 -17.18
CA ASN A 99 -7.36 -2.41 -16.21
C ASN A 99 -7.54 -1.80 -14.80
N TYR A 100 -7.21 -2.51 -13.73
CA TYR A 100 -7.32 -1.98 -12.36
C TYR A 100 -6.25 -0.91 -12.03
N ARG A 101 -5.32 -0.57 -12.94
CA ARG A 101 -4.21 0.35 -12.64
C ARG A 101 -4.66 1.79 -12.36
N HIS A 102 -5.84 2.17 -12.85
CA HIS A 102 -6.44 3.49 -12.57
C HIS A 102 -7.10 3.60 -11.19
N GLN A 103 -7.36 2.48 -10.51
CA GLN A 103 -8.08 2.51 -9.24
C GLN A 103 -7.24 3.21 -8.16
N ILE A 104 -7.92 3.86 -7.22
CA ILE A 104 -7.29 4.38 -6.01
C ILE A 104 -6.72 3.19 -5.25
N THR A 105 -5.40 3.13 -5.09
CA THR A 105 -4.69 1.90 -4.71
C THR A 105 -4.06 2.02 -3.33
N TYR A 106 -4.67 1.38 -2.33
CA TYR A 106 -4.04 1.15 -1.03
C TYR A 106 -3.18 -0.11 -1.02
N ASN A 107 -3.48 -1.10 -1.88
CA ASN A 107 -2.76 -2.37 -2.00
C ASN A 107 -1.24 -2.21 -1.92
N ASP A 108 -0.59 -3.08 -1.15
CA ASP A 108 0.85 -3.03 -0.86
C ASP A 108 1.29 -1.67 -0.28
N ASN A 109 0.38 -1.01 0.45
CA ASN A 109 0.52 0.33 1.02
C ASN A 109 0.82 1.45 0.00
N ALA A 110 0.53 1.24 -1.29
CA ALA A 110 1.03 2.09 -2.37
C ALA A 110 0.71 3.58 -2.18
N MET A 111 -0.57 3.94 -2.03
CA MET A 111 -1.00 5.32 -1.74
C MET A 111 -0.41 5.84 -0.43
N ILE A 112 -0.36 5.03 0.63
CA ILE A 112 0.17 5.44 1.94
C ILE A 112 1.65 5.80 1.84
N GLN A 113 2.45 5.01 1.14
CA GLN A 113 3.88 5.27 0.94
C GLN A 113 4.09 6.55 0.13
N ALA A 114 3.29 6.78 -0.91
CA ALA A 114 3.34 8.02 -1.69
C ALA A 114 3.01 9.25 -0.84
N MET A 115 1.94 9.17 -0.05
CA MET A 115 1.57 10.26 0.86
C MET A 115 2.59 10.50 1.97
N GLN A 116 3.27 9.46 2.46
CA GLN A 116 4.34 9.64 3.45
C GLN A 116 5.51 10.44 2.88
N VAL A 117 5.95 10.14 1.64
CA VAL A 117 6.97 10.94 0.94
C VAL A 117 6.53 12.40 0.82
N LEU A 118 5.29 12.63 0.40
CA LEU A 118 4.76 13.99 0.27
C LEU A 118 4.64 14.71 1.62
N ARG A 119 4.26 14.00 2.69
CA ARG A 119 4.18 14.55 4.05
C ARG A 119 5.55 14.88 4.61
N ASP A 120 6.54 14.01 4.42
CA ASP A 120 7.91 14.27 4.86
C ASP A 120 8.46 15.54 4.19
N LEU A 121 8.17 15.77 2.91
CA LEU A 121 8.45 17.04 2.24
C LEU A 121 7.63 18.21 2.80
N ALA A 122 6.32 18.07 2.91
CA ALA A 122 5.42 19.16 3.34
C ALA A 122 5.71 19.64 4.76
N GLU A 123 6.16 18.74 5.63
CA GLU A 123 6.56 19.01 7.01
C GLU A 123 8.06 19.24 7.16
N GLN A 124 8.83 19.22 6.06
CA GLN A 124 10.27 19.45 6.05
C GLN A 124 11.01 18.52 7.04
N ARG A 125 10.63 17.23 7.07
CA ARG A 125 11.20 16.22 7.97
C ARG A 125 12.55 15.72 7.46
N GLY A 126 13.56 15.74 8.33
CA GLY A 126 14.88 15.15 8.05
C GLY A 126 15.55 15.70 6.79
N ASP A 127 16.01 14.80 5.92
CA ASP A 127 16.75 15.15 4.70
C ASP A 127 15.87 15.78 3.60
N TYR A 128 14.55 15.77 3.75
CA TYR A 128 13.64 16.45 2.80
C TYR A 128 13.76 17.98 2.84
N THR A 129 14.39 18.54 3.88
CA THR A 129 14.78 19.97 3.95
C THR A 129 15.72 20.40 2.83
N LEU A 130 16.42 19.44 2.21
CA LEU A 130 17.34 19.69 1.11
C LEU A 130 16.65 19.92 -0.24
N LEU A 131 15.37 19.58 -0.36
CA LEU A 131 14.67 19.58 -1.64
C LEU A 131 14.14 20.98 -1.98
N ASP A 132 13.76 21.14 -3.26
CA ASP A 132 13.12 22.34 -3.79
C ASP A 132 11.93 22.80 -2.92
N GLN A 133 12.06 24.00 -2.34
CA GLN A 133 11.05 24.62 -1.49
C GLN A 133 9.75 24.92 -2.25
N GLY A 134 9.81 25.08 -3.57
CA GLY A 134 8.63 25.24 -4.42
C GLY A 134 7.69 24.02 -4.41
N LEU A 135 8.17 22.84 -3.97
CA LEU A 135 7.37 21.62 -3.90
C LEU A 135 6.62 21.45 -2.56
N VAL A 136 6.94 22.25 -1.53
CA VAL A 136 6.39 22.09 -0.17
C VAL A 136 4.89 22.33 -0.12
N GLU A 137 4.42 23.46 -0.65
CA GLU A 137 2.99 23.78 -0.66
C GLU A 137 2.17 22.86 -1.58
N PRO A 138 2.63 22.49 -2.79
CA PRO A 138 2.00 21.42 -3.58
C PRO A 138 1.88 20.11 -2.81
N ALA A 139 2.93 19.68 -2.11
CA ALA A 139 2.92 18.47 -1.30
C ALA A 139 1.95 18.57 -0.11
N ARG A 140 1.91 19.71 0.59
CA ARG A 140 0.95 19.97 1.67
C ARG A 140 -0.50 19.84 1.18
N LYS A 141 -0.83 20.47 0.05
CA LYS A 141 -2.15 20.38 -0.58
C LYS A 141 -2.48 18.96 -1.02
N ALA A 142 -1.51 18.23 -1.58
CA ALA A 142 -1.68 16.85 -1.98
C ALA A 142 -1.97 15.93 -0.79
N VAL A 143 -1.23 16.08 0.32
CA VAL A 143 -1.47 15.33 1.57
C VAL A 143 -2.85 15.62 2.13
N ALA A 144 -3.29 16.88 2.14
CA ALA A 144 -4.64 17.24 2.61
C ALA A 144 -5.74 16.56 1.79
N ARG A 145 -5.64 16.57 0.45
CA ARG A 145 -6.59 15.84 -0.42
C ARG A 145 -6.50 14.32 -0.22
N GLY A 146 -5.31 13.78 -0.01
CA GLY A 146 -5.13 12.35 0.26
C GLY A 146 -5.81 11.91 1.55
N ILE A 147 -5.74 12.72 2.61
CA ILE A 147 -6.48 12.47 3.86
C ILE A 147 -7.99 12.53 3.62
N ASP A 148 -8.48 13.53 2.90
CA ASP A 148 -9.90 13.63 2.53
C ASP A 148 -10.38 12.39 1.74
N CYS A 149 -9.59 11.92 0.79
CA CYS A 149 -9.84 10.67 0.07
C CYS A 149 -9.91 9.45 1.00
N ILE A 150 -9.00 9.33 1.97
CA ILE A 150 -9.00 8.24 2.96
C ILE A 150 -10.30 8.26 3.76
N LEU A 151 -10.72 9.42 4.26
CA LEU A 151 -11.93 9.53 5.06
C LEU A 151 -13.17 9.18 4.24
N LYS A 152 -13.25 9.65 2.99
CA LYS A 152 -14.36 9.35 2.07
C LYS A 152 -14.41 7.91 1.58
N THR A 153 -13.27 7.22 1.56
CA THR A 153 -13.20 5.80 1.15
C THR A 153 -13.37 4.85 2.34
N GLN A 154 -13.41 5.34 3.59
CA GLN A 154 -13.67 4.45 4.72
C GLN A 154 -15.06 3.86 4.60
N TYR A 155 -15.13 2.54 4.58
CA TYR A 155 -16.37 1.85 4.27
C TYR A 155 -17.38 1.96 5.41
N VAL A 156 -18.64 2.21 5.07
CA VAL A 156 -19.76 2.26 6.00
C VAL A 156 -20.58 1.00 5.83
N GLN A 157 -20.42 0.05 6.74
CA GLN A 157 -21.19 -1.19 6.76
C GLN A 157 -22.38 -1.04 7.69
N HIS A 158 -23.60 -1.14 7.16
CA HIS A 158 -24.86 -1.02 7.91
C HIS A 158 -24.90 0.20 8.84
N GLY A 159 -24.44 1.35 8.34
CA GLY A 159 -24.41 2.62 9.08
C GLY A 159 -23.22 2.80 10.05
N GLN A 160 -22.30 1.84 10.13
CA GLN A 160 -21.11 1.91 10.97
C GLN A 160 -19.85 2.03 10.13
N LEU A 161 -18.97 2.97 10.48
CA LEU A 161 -17.63 3.05 9.88
C LEU A 161 -16.84 1.79 10.25
N THR A 162 -16.10 1.26 9.28
CA THR A 162 -15.26 0.09 9.46
C THR A 162 -13.82 0.40 9.06
N ALA A 163 -13.39 -0.14 7.93
CA ALA A 163 -12.02 -0.24 7.47
C ALA A 163 -11.94 0.19 5.99
N TRP A 164 -10.88 -0.21 5.29
CA TRP A 164 -10.71 0.07 3.88
C TRP A 164 -10.50 -1.18 3.04
N ALA A 165 -10.96 -1.12 1.79
CA ALA A 165 -10.59 -2.07 0.76
C ALA A 165 -9.15 -1.83 0.26
N ALA A 166 -8.58 -2.81 -0.42
CA ALA A 166 -7.26 -2.67 -1.03
C ALA A 166 -7.26 -1.70 -2.23
N GLN A 167 -8.40 -1.52 -2.89
CA GLN A 167 -8.56 -0.59 -4.00
C GLN A 167 -9.99 -0.09 -4.14
N TYR A 168 -10.14 1.09 -4.73
CA TYR A 168 -11.41 1.78 -4.94
C TYR A 168 -11.51 2.33 -6.36
N ASP A 169 -12.71 2.33 -6.91
CA ASP A 169 -13.00 3.06 -8.14
C ASP A 169 -12.76 4.57 -7.94
N GLU A 170 -12.01 5.19 -8.85
CA GLU A 170 -11.55 6.57 -8.72
C GLU A 170 -12.64 7.61 -8.95
N LYS A 171 -13.84 7.19 -9.38
CA LYS A 171 -14.97 8.09 -9.61
C LYS A 171 -16.02 7.95 -8.52
N THR A 172 -16.41 6.73 -8.21
CA THR A 172 -17.48 6.40 -7.27
C THR A 172 -16.99 6.27 -5.83
N LEU A 173 -15.68 6.11 -5.62
CA LEU A 173 -15.07 5.84 -4.31
C LEU A 173 -15.60 4.58 -3.62
N GLN A 174 -16.14 3.63 -4.40
CA GLN A 174 -16.59 2.33 -3.89
C GLN A 174 -15.45 1.30 -3.97
N PRO A 175 -15.40 0.32 -3.04
CA PRO A 175 -14.49 -0.81 -3.12
C PRO A 175 -14.54 -1.47 -4.51
N ALA A 176 -13.36 -1.75 -5.09
CA ALA A 176 -13.25 -2.31 -6.42
C ALA A 176 -12.43 -3.61 -6.42
N LYS A 177 -12.61 -4.42 -7.47
CA LYS A 177 -11.75 -5.59 -7.71
C LYS A 177 -10.47 -5.17 -8.42
N ALA A 178 -9.37 -5.87 -8.16
CA ALA A 178 -8.12 -5.74 -8.89
C ALA A 178 -7.89 -6.97 -9.78
N ARG A 179 -6.99 -7.89 -9.36
CA ARG A 179 -6.76 -9.17 -10.02
C ARG A 179 -7.94 -10.12 -9.79
N ALA A 180 -7.99 -11.22 -10.54
CA ALA A 180 -9.06 -12.23 -10.44
C ALA A 180 -9.33 -12.72 -9.00
N PHE A 181 -8.27 -12.84 -8.20
CA PHE A 181 -8.30 -13.28 -6.81
C PHE A 181 -8.38 -12.14 -5.78
N GLU A 182 -8.68 -10.91 -6.21
CA GLU A 182 -8.75 -9.71 -5.36
C GLU A 182 -10.07 -8.97 -5.62
N LEU A 183 -11.16 -9.53 -5.09
CA LEU A 183 -12.49 -8.95 -5.21
C LEU A 183 -12.67 -7.73 -4.28
N ALA A 184 -13.69 -6.93 -4.58
CA ALA A 184 -14.12 -5.84 -3.71
C ALA A 184 -14.46 -6.39 -2.31
N SER A 185 -13.67 -5.98 -1.31
CA SER A 185 -13.69 -6.54 0.04
C SER A 185 -12.97 -5.60 1.01
N LEU A 186 -13.27 -5.69 2.31
CA LEU A 186 -12.49 -4.98 3.33
C LEU A 186 -11.16 -5.69 3.55
N SER A 187 -10.08 -4.92 3.68
CA SER A 187 -8.75 -5.46 3.88
C SER A 187 -8.29 -5.39 5.33
N GLY A 188 -7.91 -6.54 5.89
CA GLY A 188 -7.29 -6.61 7.21
C GLY A 188 -5.85 -6.06 7.23
N ASP A 189 -5.11 -6.23 6.12
CA ASP A 189 -3.71 -5.80 6.01
C ASP A 189 -3.60 -4.30 5.69
N GLU A 190 -4.19 -3.86 4.56
CA GLU A 190 -3.99 -2.49 4.06
C GLU A 190 -4.56 -1.43 5.01
N THR A 191 -5.60 -1.79 5.77
CA THR A 191 -6.17 -0.93 6.84
C THR A 191 -5.13 -0.54 7.88
N VAL A 192 -4.15 -1.41 8.18
CA VAL A 192 -3.14 -1.17 9.21
C VAL A 192 -2.30 0.06 8.88
N ALA A 193 -1.81 0.19 7.64
CA ALA A 193 -0.98 1.33 7.26
C ALA A 193 -1.78 2.63 7.14
N ILE A 194 -3.05 2.55 6.73
CA ILE A 194 -3.94 3.71 6.69
C ILE A 194 -4.15 4.26 8.12
N VAL A 195 -4.48 3.38 9.07
CA VAL A 195 -4.65 3.77 10.48
C VAL A 195 -3.36 4.38 11.04
N LYS A 196 -2.20 3.76 10.80
CA LYS A 196 -0.91 4.32 11.24
C LYS A 196 -0.61 5.67 10.61
N PHE A 197 -0.92 5.86 9.33
CA PHE A 197 -0.73 7.13 8.65
C PHE A 197 -1.56 8.24 9.31
N LEU A 198 -2.84 7.96 9.58
CA LEU A 198 -3.76 8.88 10.25
C LEU A 198 -3.35 9.16 11.71
N MET A 199 -2.88 8.15 12.44
CA MET A 199 -2.39 8.30 13.82
C MET A 199 -1.15 9.19 13.94
N ASP A 200 -0.33 9.28 12.89
CA ASP A 200 0.87 10.13 12.85
C ASP A 200 0.54 11.62 12.59
N ILE A 201 -0.73 11.97 12.35
CA ILE A 201 -1.17 13.36 12.21
C ILE A 201 -1.13 14.05 13.57
N LYS A 202 -0.40 15.16 13.66
CA LYS A 202 -0.37 16.02 14.85
C LYS A 202 -1.73 16.71 15.00
N ASN A 203 -2.28 16.69 16.21
CA ASN A 203 -3.59 17.29 16.53
C ASN A 203 -4.70 16.79 15.58
N PRO A 204 -4.98 15.47 15.54
CA PRO A 204 -5.96 14.91 14.63
C PRO A 204 -7.35 15.49 14.91
N SER A 205 -8.08 15.83 13.85
CA SER A 205 -9.46 16.33 13.93
C SER A 205 -10.40 15.29 14.56
N PRO A 206 -11.57 15.69 15.08
CA PRO A 206 -12.57 14.75 15.57
C PRO A 206 -12.96 13.68 14.54
N GLU A 207 -13.01 14.05 13.26
CA GLU A 207 -13.30 13.13 12.15
C GLU A 207 -12.19 12.08 11.97
N ILE A 208 -10.93 12.49 11.99
CA ILE A 208 -9.78 11.58 11.94
C ILE A 208 -9.77 10.66 13.16
N LYS A 209 -10.01 11.20 14.36
CA LYS A 209 -10.12 10.40 15.58
C LYS A 209 -11.24 9.36 15.47
N LYS A 210 -12.42 9.73 14.96
CA LYS A 210 -13.56 8.82 14.74
C LYS A 210 -13.20 7.72 13.75
N SER A 211 -12.57 8.09 12.63
CA SER A 211 -12.11 7.17 11.59
C SER A 211 -11.15 6.10 12.15
N ILE A 212 -10.12 6.53 12.88
CA ILE A 212 -9.14 5.64 13.53
C ILE A 212 -9.82 4.69 14.51
N LYS A 213 -10.66 5.24 15.42
CA LYS A 213 -11.37 4.45 16.44
C LYS A 213 -12.27 3.38 15.80
N ALA A 214 -12.99 3.73 14.74
CA ALA A 214 -13.86 2.81 14.02
C ALA A 214 -13.07 1.66 13.36
N ALA A 215 -11.96 1.96 12.70
CA ALA A 215 -11.10 0.94 12.08
C ALA A 215 -10.46 0.01 13.13
N VAL A 216 -10.02 0.55 14.25
CA VAL A 216 -9.48 -0.25 15.37
C VAL A 216 -10.56 -1.13 16.00
N ALA A 217 -11.78 -0.61 16.19
CA ALA A 217 -12.90 -1.40 16.67
C ALA A 217 -13.25 -2.54 15.69
N TRP A 218 -13.25 -2.26 14.39
CA TRP A 218 -13.47 -3.27 13.37
C TRP A 218 -12.38 -4.35 13.39
N LEU A 219 -11.09 -3.98 13.42
CA LEU A 219 -9.98 -4.93 13.52
C LEU A 219 -10.06 -5.81 14.77
N ASN A 220 -10.50 -5.26 15.90
CA ASN A 220 -10.74 -6.05 17.12
C ASN A 220 -11.94 -6.99 16.98
N LYS A 221 -12.98 -6.62 16.23
CA LYS A 221 -14.18 -7.43 15.98
C LYS A 221 -13.89 -8.63 15.07
N VAL A 222 -13.07 -8.45 14.03
CA VAL A 222 -12.89 -9.45 12.95
C VAL A 222 -11.68 -10.37 13.12
N LYS A 223 -10.95 -10.25 14.24
CA LYS A 223 -9.79 -11.12 14.53
C LYS A 223 -10.21 -12.59 14.65
N LEU A 224 -9.35 -13.49 14.21
CA LEU A 224 -9.50 -14.93 14.31
C LEU A 224 -8.64 -15.42 15.47
N GLU A 225 -9.24 -15.52 16.65
CA GLU A 225 -8.57 -16.01 17.86
C GLU A 225 -8.45 -17.53 17.86
N GLY A 226 -7.34 -18.05 18.41
CA GLY A 226 -7.09 -19.48 18.48
C GLY A 226 -6.68 -20.10 17.15
N TYR A 227 -6.25 -19.30 16.17
CA TYR A 227 -5.78 -19.78 14.87
C TYR A 227 -4.41 -19.21 14.51
N ALA A 228 -3.64 -20.01 13.78
CA ALA A 228 -2.33 -19.64 13.24
C ALA A 228 -2.19 -20.10 11.79
N ILE A 229 -1.24 -19.48 11.08
CA ILE A 229 -0.83 -19.90 9.74
C ILE A 229 0.38 -20.82 9.88
N ARG A 230 0.35 -21.94 9.15
CA ARG A 230 1.45 -22.90 9.10
C ARG A 230 1.79 -23.24 7.66
N ASP A 231 3.05 -23.03 7.30
CA ASP A 231 3.63 -23.57 6.08
C ASP A 231 4.10 -25.00 6.38
N VAL A 232 3.64 -25.96 5.57
CA VAL A 232 3.93 -27.38 5.75
C VAL A 232 4.51 -27.97 4.48
N THR A 233 5.35 -28.99 4.63
CA THR A 233 5.75 -29.85 3.50
C THR A 233 4.59 -30.80 3.21
N ASP A 234 4.14 -30.84 1.96
CA ASP A 234 3.10 -31.75 1.50
C ASP A 234 3.44 -32.24 0.08
N PRO A 235 4.12 -33.38 -0.06
CA PRO A 235 4.52 -33.91 -1.37
C PRO A 235 3.35 -34.26 -2.29
N LYS A 236 2.11 -34.32 -1.78
CA LYS A 236 0.91 -34.56 -2.59
C LYS A 236 0.45 -33.29 -3.31
N GLN A 237 0.87 -32.12 -2.86
CA GLN A 237 0.52 -30.85 -3.51
C GLN A 237 1.45 -30.57 -4.70
N PRO A 238 0.96 -29.87 -5.75
CA PRO A 238 1.78 -29.50 -6.91
C PRO A 238 3.07 -28.74 -6.58
N SER A 239 3.07 -27.91 -5.54
CA SER A 239 4.26 -27.17 -5.10
C SER A 239 5.17 -27.92 -4.12
N GLY A 240 4.80 -29.14 -3.72
CA GLY A 240 5.45 -29.93 -2.66
C GLY A 240 5.25 -29.37 -1.24
N ARG A 241 4.45 -28.31 -1.09
CA ARG A 241 4.17 -27.60 0.15
C ARG A 241 2.71 -27.15 0.21
N ASP A 242 2.26 -26.79 1.39
CA ASP A 242 0.97 -26.12 1.57
C ASP A 242 1.04 -25.02 2.64
N ARG A 243 0.05 -24.14 2.63
CA ARG A 243 -0.19 -23.15 3.67
C ARG A 243 -1.58 -23.37 4.25
N LEU A 244 -1.63 -23.60 5.56
CA LEU A 244 -2.83 -23.95 6.29
C LEU A 244 -3.16 -22.89 7.35
N ILE A 245 -4.46 -22.72 7.63
CA ILE A 245 -4.94 -22.07 8.84
C ILE A 245 -5.34 -23.18 9.81
N VAL A 246 -4.67 -23.26 10.95
CA VAL A 246 -4.84 -24.35 11.92
C VAL A 246 -5.18 -23.82 13.32
N PRO A 247 -5.94 -24.58 14.13
CA PRO A 247 -6.14 -24.23 15.53
C PRO A 247 -4.81 -24.15 16.29
N GLU A 248 -4.62 -23.08 17.05
CA GLU A 248 -3.47 -22.85 17.92
C GLU A 248 -3.86 -21.93 19.07
N ALA A 249 -3.94 -22.49 20.29
CA ALA A 249 -4.35 -21.75 21.48
C ALA A 249 -3.40 -20.56 21.75
N GLY A 250 -3.97 -19.39 22.06
CA GLY A 250 -3.21 -18.16 22.32
C GLY A 250 -2.73 -17.41 21.07
N SER A 251 -2.93 -17.96 19.87
CA SER A 251 -2.61 -17.27 18.61
C SER A 251 -3.79 -16.43 18.13
N THR A 252 -3.49 -15.41 17.32
CA THR A 252 -4.51 -14.56 16.69
C THR A 252 -4.02 -14.13 15.32
N ILE A 253 -4.86 -14.31 14.31
CA ILE A 253 -4.61 -13.86 12.95
C ILE A 253 -5.80 -13.03 12.43
N TRP A 254 -5.60 -12.39 11.29
CA TRP A 254 -6.62 -11.69 10.52
C TRP A 254 -6.60 -12.21 9.11
N ALA A 255 -7.76 -12.27 8.47
CA ALA A 255 -7.82 -12.50 7.03
C ALA A 255 -7.35 -11.25 6.28
N ARG A 256 -6.82 -11.44 5.07
CA ARG A 256 -6.50 -10.30 4.20
C ARG A 256 -7.76 -9.67 3.64
N PHE A 257 -8.80 -10.46 3.38
CA PHE A 257 -10.05 -10.03 2.77
C PHE A 257 -11.25 -10.47 3.61
N TYR A 258 -12.17 -9.54 3.82
CA TYR A 258 -13.44 -9.76 4.49
C TYR A 258 -14.58 -9.28 3.60
N ASP A 259 -15.65 -10.08 3.55
CA ASP A 259 -16.86 -9.77 2.83
C ASP A 259 -17.48 -8.42 3.27
N LEU A 260 -17.93 -7.63 2.29
CA LEU A 260 -18.42 -6.25 2.50
C LEU A 260 -19.71 -6.18 3.32
N ASP A 261 -20.51 -7.25 3.34
CA ASP A 261 -21.78 -7.27 4.06
C ASP A 261 -21.65 -7.93 5.44
N THR A 262 -20.93 -9.05 5.50
CA THR A 262 -20.94 -9.94 6.67
C THR A 262 -19.70 -9.85 7.56
N ASN A 263 -18.60 -9.25 7.09
CA ASN A 263 -17.26 -9.40 7.68
C ASN A 263 -16.78 -10.85 7.80
N ARG A 264 -17.30 -11.79 7.01
CA ARG A 264 -16.75 -13.14 6.98
C ARG A 264 -15.42 -13.10 6.21
N PRO A 265 -14.35 -13.76 6.70
CA PRO A 265 -13.16 -14.00 5.90
C PRO A 265 -13.51 -14.62 4.54
N ILE A 266 -12.93 -14.10 3.46
CA ILE A 266 -13.09 -14.68 2.13
C ILE A 266 -11.73 -15.06 1.53
N TYR A 267 -11.73 -16.13 0.76
CA TYR A 267 -10.60 -16.65 0.02
C TYR A 267 -11.04 -16.77 -1.44
N VAL A 268 -10.25 -16.25 -2.37
CA VAL A 268 -10.63 -16.18 -3.79
C VAL A 268 -9.50 -16.72 -4.61
N GLY A 269 -9.76 -17.74 -5.44
CA GLY A 269 -8.79 -18.32 -6.36
C GLY A 269 -8.75 -17.61 -7.70
N ARG A 270 -8.11 -18.22 -8.70
CA ARG A 270 -8.14 -17.74 -10.09
C ARG A 270 -9.52 -17.86 -10.75
N ASP A 271 -10.42 -18.66 -10.18
CA ASP A 271 -11.82 -18.80 -10.59
C ASP A 271 -12.68 -17.56 -10.28
N SER A 272 -12.13 -16.60 -9.52
CA SER A 272 -12.83 -15.39 -9.07
C SER A 272 -14.08 -15.67 -8.23
N GLN A 273 -14.19 -16.86 -7.62
CA GLN A 273 -15.31 -17.23 -6.75
C GLN A 273 -14.94 -17.00 -5.28
N VAL A 274 -15.94 -16.61 -4.49
CA VAL A 274 -15.79 -16.48 -3.04
C VAL A 274 -15.84 -17.86 -2.40
N HIS A 275 -14.77 -18.20 -1.70
CA HIS A 275 -14.66 -19.37 -0.82
C HIS A 275 -14.49 -18.92 0.63
N TYR A 276 -14.78 -19.79 1.58
CA TYR A 276 -14.79 -19.46 3.01
C TYR A 276 -13.77 -20.27 3.83
N SER A 277 -13.04 -21.15 3.17
CA SER A 277 -11.87 -21.84 3.70
C SER A 277 -10.69 -21.66 2.76
N LEU A 278 -9.50 -21.46 3.33
CA LEU A 278 -8.26 -21.39 2.54
C LEU A 278 -8.05 -22.67 1.72
N ALA A 279 -8.50 -23.83 2.21
CA ALA A 279 -8.33 -25.12 1.53
C ALA A 279 -9.17 -25.27 0.23
N GLU A 280 -10.17 -24.42 0.03
CA GLU A 280 -11.09 -24.47 -1.11
C GLU A 280 -10.50 -23.84 -2.39
N ILE A 281 -9.44 -23.03 -2.28
CA ILE A 281 -8.74 -22.42 -3.41
C ILE A 281 -7.49 -23.23 -3.80
N GLU A 282 -6.97 -23.04 -5.01
CA GLU A 282 -5.86 -23.81 -5.56
C GLU A 282 -4.55 -23.64 -4.76
N ASN A 283 -3.77 -24.73 -4.65
CA ASN A 283 -2.51 -24.75 -3.87
C ASN A 283 -1.55 -23.61 -4.23
N GLU A 284 -1.44 -23.28 -5.52
CA GLU A 284 -0.60 -22.19 -6.00
C GLU A 284 -0.94 -20.83 -5.37
N ARG A 285 -2.23 -20.54 -5.15
CA ARG A 285 -2.66 -19.32 -4.45
C ARG A 285 -2.47 -19.42 -2.95
N ARG A 286 -2.77 -20.57 -2.34
CA ARG A 286 -2.57 -20.78 -0.90
C ARG A 286 -1.13 -20.51 -0.48
N VAL A 287 -0.16 -21.05 -1.23
CA VAL A 287 1.27 -20.92 -0.90
C VAL A 287 1.87 -19.60 -1.40
N GLY A 288 1.37 -19.06 -2.51
CA GLY A 288 1.94 -17.91 -3.20
C GLY A 288 1.41 -16.55 -2.73
N TYR A 289 0.31 -16.51 -1.96
CA TYR A 289 -0.37 -15.28 -1.58
C TYR A 289 -0.75 -15.27 -0.10
N GLY A 290 -0.56 -14.13 0.58
CA GLY A 290 -0.88 -13.98 1.99
C GLY A 290 -2.37 -13.70 2.21
N TYR A 291 -3.18 -14.74 2.39
CA TYR A 291 -4.62 -14.58 2.70
C TYR A 291 -4.93 -14.35 4.17
N ALA A 292 -3.95 -14.54 5.05
CA ALA A 292 -4.09 -14.23 6.46
C ALA A 292 -2.72 -13.82 7.03
N GLY A 293 -2.72 -13.18 8.19
CA GLY A 293 -1.50 -12.78 8.86
C GLY A 293 -1.74 -12.16 10.22
N THR A 294 -0.66 -11.68 10.84
CA THR A 294 -0.68 -11.02 12.15
C THR A 294 -0.54 -9.49 12.03
N TRP A 295 -0.76 -8.93 10.82
CA TRP A 295 -0.47 -7.53 10.49
C TRP A 295 -1.03 -6.51 11.49
N PRO A 296 -2.30 -6.64 11.97
CA PRO A 296 -2.87 -5.72 12.94
C PRO A 296 -2.30 -5.82 14.36
N ALA A 297 -1.63 -6.91 14.73
CA ALA A 297 -1.27 -7.19 16.13
C ALA A 297 -0.42 -6.09 16.78
N LYS A 298 0.59 -5.57 16.07
CA LYS A 298 1.44 -4.47 16.59
C LYS A 298 0.64 -3.17 16.75
N LEU A 299 -0.24 -2.88 15.79
CA LEU A 299 -1.10 -1.70 15.83
C LEU A 299 -2.00 -1.75 17.07
N LEU A 300 -2.74 -2.85 17.25
CA LEU A 300 -3.71 -3.01 18.33
C LEU A 300 -3.07 -3.10 19.71
N ASN A 301 -1.96 -3.85 19.85
CA ASN A 301 -1.39 -4.15 21.16
C ASN A 301 -0.39 -3.10 21.67
N ARG A 302 0.14 -2.23 20.78
CA ARG A 302 1.23 -1.31 21.16
C ARG A 302 1.04 0.11 20.66
N GLU A 303 0.72 0.30 19.38
CA GLU A 303 0.73 1.63 18.77
C GLU A 303 -0.56 2.40 19.08
N TYR A 304 -1.73 1.77 18.92
CA TYR A 304 -3.02 2.40 19.20
C TYR A 304 -3.22 2.75 20.68
N PRO A 305 -2.92 1.89 21.67
CA PRO A 305 -3.09 2.26 23.08
C PRO A 305 -2.23 3.46 23.50
N LYS A 306 -1.07 3.66 22.86
CA LYS A 306 -0.23 4.85 23.09
C LYS A 306 -0.87 6.11 22.50
N TRP A 307 -1.36 6.03 21.27
CA TRP A 307 -2.05 7.13 20.61
C TRP A 307 -3.34 7.51 21.34
N GLU A 308 -4.12 6.51 21.78
CA GLU A 308 -5.37 6.75 22.52
C GLU A 308 -5.09 7.49 23.82
N LYS A 309 -4.09 7.08 24.61
CA LYS A 309 -3.67 7.81 25.83
C LYS A 309 -3.29 9.27 25.55
N GLN A 310 -2.68 9.55 24.41
CA GLN A 310 -2.31 10.92 24.02
C GLN A 310 -3.53 11.77 23.64
N TRP A 311 -4.56 11.17 23.06
CA TRP A 311 -5.70 11.87 22.46
C TRP A 311 -7.05 11.57 23.11
N ALA A 312 -7.04 10.97 24.31
CA ALA A 312 -8.22 10.54 25.09
C ALA A 312 -9.10 11.68 25.64
N ASN A 313 -8.88 12.91 25.17
CA ASN A 313 -9.72 14.07 25.44
C ASN A 313 -10.56 14.42 24.20
#